data_AF-A0A7K2JPK1-F1
#
_entry.id   AF-A0A7K2JPK1-F1
#
_cell.length_a   1.000
_cell.length_b   1.000
_cell.length_c   1.000
_cell.angle_alpha   90.00
_cell.angle_beta   90.00
_cell.angle_gamma   90.00
#
_symmetry.space_group_name_H-M   'P 1'
#
loop_
_entity.id
_entity.type
_entity.pdbx_description
1 polymer ?
#
loop_
_entity_poly.entity_id
_entity_poly.type
_entity_poly.pdbx_seq_one_letter_code
_entity_poly.pdbx_strand_id
1 'polypeptide(L)' 'MAVHNASFARSLRLRRLFRHGDGRLLVVPLDHSVTDGPLRPGDLDSLLGELTGTGVDAVVLPKGSLRHVDP' A
#
# COMPACT_ATOMS: atom_id res chain seq x y z
N MET A 1 -16.99 -2.46 -6.38
CA MET A 1 -17.49 -1.22 -5.76
C MET A 1 -17.74 -0.17 -6.84
N ALA A 2 -18.99 0.25 -7.05
CA ALA A 2 -19.31 1.34 -7.96
C ALA A 2 -19.14 2.67 -7.20
N VAL A 3 -18.18 3.49 -7.61
CA VAL A 3 -18.03 4.83 -7.03
C VAL A 3 -18.71 5.82 -7.96
N HIS A 4 -19.89 6.26 -7.56
CA HIS A 4 -20.70 7.20 -8.33
C HIS A 4 -19.96 8.55 -8.46
N ASN A 5 -20.05 9.18 -9.62
CA ASN A 5 -19.38 10.45 -9.95
C ASN A 5 -17.83 10.43 -9.85
N ALA A 6 -17.20 9.26 -9.98
CA ALA A 6 -15.74 9.17 -10.07
C ALA A 6 -15.25 9.36 -11.52
N SER A 7 -14.17 10.11 -11.72
CA SER A 7 -13.46 10.12 -13.01
C SER A 7 -12.95 8.73 -13.36
N PHE A 8 -12.84 8.41 -14.66
CA PHE A 8 -12.31 7.13 -15.14
C PHE A 8 -10.97 6.77 -14.46
N ALA A 9 -10.06 7.73 -14.36
CA ALA A 9 -8.74 7.53 -13.78
C ALA A 9 -8.79 7.23 -12.27
N ARG A 10 -9.76 7.79 -11.54
CA ARG A 10 -9.99 7.44 -10.13
C ARG A 10 -10.57 6.05 -10.00
N SER A 11 -11.54 5.69 -10.85
CA SER A 11 -12.14 4.34 -10.87
C SER A 11 -11.08 3.26 -11.13
N LEU A 12 -10.15 3.49 -12.06
CA LEU A 12 -9.06 2.55 -12.34
C LEU A 12 -8.12 2.35 -11.13
N ARG A 13 -7.75 3.44 -10.44
CA ARG A 13 -6.88 3.36 -9.24
C ARG A 13 -7.56 2.63 -8.09
N LEU A 14 -8.85 2.90 -7.87
CA LEU A 14 -9.62 2.20 -6.84
C LEU A 14 -9.73 0.71 -7.16
N ARG A 15 -9.99 0.34 -8.43
CA ARG A 15 -10.01 -1.08 -8.84
C ARG A 15 -8.69 -1.82 -8.56
N ARG A 16 -7.54 -1.13 -8.62
CA ARG A 16 -6.23 -1.72 -8.27
C ARG A 16 -6.09 -1.94 -6.76
N LEU A 17 -6.74 -1.10 -5.95
CA LEU A 17 -6.68 -1.17 -4.50
C LEU A 17 -7.58 -2.28 -3.94
N PHE A 18 -8.79 -2.45 -4.47
CA PHE A 18 -9.73 -3.50 -4.04
C PHE A 18 -9.43 -4.82 -4.76
N ARG A 19 -8.32 -5.49 -4.42
CA ARG A 19 -7.85 -6.68 -5.15
C ARG A 19 -8.74 -7.90 -4.96
N HIS A 20 -9.35 -8.03 -3.77
CA HIS A 20 -10.14 -9.21 -3.38
C HIS A 20 -11.62 -9.16 -3.80
N GLY A 21 -12.11 -8.00 -4.26
CA GLY A 21 -13.46 -7.87 -4.81
C GLY A 21 -14.61 -7.94 -3.79
N ASP A 22 -14.33 -8.11 -2.50
CA ASP A 22 -15.30 -8.17 -1.39
C ASP A 22 -15.79 -6.78 -0.93
N GLY A 23 -15.26 -5.72 -1.55
CA GLY A 23 -15.58 -4.33 -1.20
C GLY A 23 -14.91 -3.85 0.08
N ARG A 24 -13.94 -4.59 0.62
CA ARG A 24 -13.16 -4.22 1.80
C ARG A 24 -11.71 -3.92 1.42
N LEU A 25 -11.00 -3.28 2.33
CA LEU A 25 -9.58 -2.93 2.18
C LEU A 25 -8.84 -3.21 3.48
N LEU A 26 -7.74 -3.96 3.37
CA LEU A 26 -6.72 -4.11 4.40
C LEU A 26 -5.47 -3.35 3.95
N VAL A 27 -5.26 -2.17 4.55
CA VAL A 27 -4.13 -1.29 4.23
C VAL A 27 -3.20 -1.18 5.43
N VAL A 28 -1.89 -1.36 5.22
CA VAL A 28 -0.90 -1.27 6.29
C VAL A 28 -0.12 0.06 6.18
N PRO A 29 -0.21 0.95 7.19
CA PRO A 29 0.54 2.19 7.20
C PRO A 29 2.00 1.97 7.62
N LEU A 30 2.93 2.36 6.75
CA LEU A 30 4.37 2.35 6.98
C LEU A 30 4.98 3.76 6.79
N ASP A 31 4.15 4.79 6.90
CA ASP A 31 4.50 6.20 6.69
C ASP A 31 4.99 6.94 7.93
N HIS A 32 4.90 6.28 9.09
CA HIS A 32 5.32 6.84 10.37
C HIS A 32 6.82 7.13 10.46
N SER A 33 7.64 6.61 9.53
CA SER A 33 9.09 6.89 9.56
C SER A 33 9.47 8.36 9.36
N VAL A 34 8.55 9.15 8.78
CA VAL A 34 8.72 10.60 8.63
C VAL A 34 8.70 11.31 9.98
N THR A 35 7.95 10.77 10.96
CA THR A 35 7.77 11.38 12.29
C THR A 35 8.58 10.65 13.36
N ASP A 36 8.54 9.32 13.35
CA ASP A 36 9.09 8.48 14.42
C ASP A 36 10.54 8.04 14.16
N GLY A 37 11.09 8.39 12.99
CA GLY A 37 12.41 7.93 12.55
C GLY A 37 12.34 6.54 11.89
N PRO A 38 13.48 5.93 11.56
CA PRO A 38 13.52 4.73 10.73
C PRO A 38 12.66 3.59 11.27
N LEU A 39 11.77 3.06 10.42
CA LEU A 39 11.23 1.70 10.61
C LEU A 39 12.44 0.78 10.74
N ARG A 40 12.42 -0.09 11.76
CA ARG A 40 13.45 -1.07 12.13
C ARG A 40 14.65 -1.21 11.16
N PRO A 41 15.91 -1.21 11.63
CA PRO A 41 17.04 -1.51 10.76
C PRO A 41 16.82 -2.84 10.05
N GLY A 42 16.75 -2.80 8.72
CA GLY A 42 16.36 -3.96 7.91
C GLY A 42 16.02 -3.59 6.47
N ASP A 43 15.89 -4.63 5.66
CA ASP A 43 15.50 -4.54 4.25
C ASP A 43 13.98 -4.31 4.13
N LEU A 44 13.61 -3.23 3.43
CA LEU A 44 12.21 -2.86 3.21
C LEU A 44 11.50 -3.90 2.36
N ASP A 45 12.18 -4.51 1.38
CA ASP A 45 11.58 -5.49 0.48
C ASP A 45 11.21 -6.78 1.22
N SER A 46 12.05 -7.23 2.15
CA SER A 46 11.74 -8.36 3.03
C SER A 46 10.45 -8.11 3.84
N LEU A 47 10.28 -6.93 4.44
CA LEU A 47 9.05 -6.57 5.17
C LEU A 47 7.83 -6.54 4.23
N LEU A 48 7.98 -5.96 3.03
CA LEU A 48 6.91 -5.96 2.03
C LEU A 48 6.56 -7.39 1.58
N GLY A 49 7.55 -8.27 1.44
CA GLY A 49 7.38 -9.69 1.15
C GLY A 49 6.53 -10.40 2.21
N GLU A 50 6.85 -10.21 3.49
CA GLU A 50 6.04 -10.74 4.59
C GLU A 50 4.59 -10.24 4.52
N LEU A 51 4.39 -8.93 4.35
CA LEU A 51 3.06 -8.32 4.29
C LEU A 51 2.25 -8.83 3.11
N THR A 52 2.83 -8.96 1.92
CA THR A 52 2.13 -9.48 0.74
C THR A 52 1.62 -10.91 0.95
N GLY A 53 2.37 -11.75 1.70
CA GLY A 53 1.97 -13.09 2.10
C GLY A 53 0.77 -13.16 3.05
N THR A 54 0.45 -12.07 3.76
CA THR A 54 -0.66 -12.03 4.74
C THR A 54 -2.02 -11.67 4.17
N GLY A 55 -2.09 -11.28 2.90
CA GLY A 55 -3.36 -10.94 2.27
C GLY A 55 -3.65 -9.44 2.15
N VAL A 56 -2.73 -8.54 2.52
CA VAL A 56 -2.95 -7.07 2.46
C VAL A 56 -3.24 -6.57 1.05
N ASP A 57 -4.11 -5.58 0.94
CA ASP A 57 -4.48 -4.94 -0.32
C ASP A 57 -3.45 -3.90 -0.76
N ALA A 58 -2.89 -3.17 0.20
CA ALA A 58 -1.89 -2.13 -0.06
C ALA A 58 -1.06 -1.80 1.18
N VAL A 59 0.08 -1.15 0.95
CA VAL A 59 0.90 -0.48 1.96
C VAL A 59 0.92 1.03 1.68
N VAL A 60 1.03 1.84 2.74
CA VAL A 60 1.28 3.28 2.61
C VAL A 60 2.73 3.54 2.96
N LEU A 61 3.49 4.06 2.01
CA LEU A 61 4.91 4.37 2.19
C LEU A 61 5.17 5.87 2.02
N PRO A 62 6.15 6.43 2.73
CA PRO A 62 6.69 7.74 2.41
C PRO A 62 7.30 7.73 1.01
N LYS A 63 7.14 8.84 0.28
CA LYS A 63 7.72 8.99 -1.07
C LYS A 63 9.23 8.71 -1.15
N GLY A 64 9.96 8.93 -0.06
CA GLY A 64 11.40 8.68 0.03
C GLY A 64 11.73 7.19 0.07
N SER A 65 10.90 6.39 0.74
CA SER A 65 11.10 4.95 0.89
C SER A 65 10.86 4.20 -0.42
N LEU A 66 9.96 4.70 -1.28
CA LEU A 66 9.64 4.07 -2.57
C LEU A 66 10.86 3.88 -3.50
N ARG A 67 11.93 4.66 -3.31
CA ARG A 67 13.18 4.53 -4.08
C ARG A 67 14.00 3.28 -3.72
N HIS A 68 13.65 2.62 -2.64
CA HIS A 68 14.33 1.45 -2.08
C HIS A 68 13.40 0.23 -2.07
N VAL A 69 12.39 0.24 -2.94
CA VAL A 69 11.47 -0.89 -3.16
C VAL A 69 11.77 -1.44 -4.54
N ASP A 70 11.95 -2.75 -4.64
CA ASP A 70 12.14 -3.42 -5.92
C ASP A 70 10.87 -3.30 -6.81
N PRO A 71 11.02 -3.03 -8.13
CA PRO A 71 9.92 -2.73 -9.04
C PRO A 71 9.06 -3.93 -9.47
#